data_AF-A0A6F9A4W3-F1
#
_entry.id   AF-A0A6F9A4W3-F1
#
_cell.length_a   1.000
_cell.length_b   1.000
_cell.length_c   1.000
_cell.angle_alpha   90.00
_cell.angle_beta   90.00
_cell.angle_gamma   90.00
#
_symmetry.space_group_name_H-M   'P 1'
#
loop_
_entity.id
_entity.type
_entity.pdbx_description
1 polymer ?
#
loop_
_entity_poly.entity_id
_entity_poly.type
_entity_poly.pdbx_seq_one_letter_code
_entity_poly.pdbx_strand_id
1 'polypeptide(L)'
;MSDNQSWNSSGSDEDLETAESGVGQPVVGIAEFSGILSKWTNYIHGWQDRWVVLKNNTLSYYKSQDEREFGCRGSLCLSKAVIT
;
A
#
# COMPACT_ATOMS: atom_id res chain seq x y z
N MET A 1 -21.40 16.54 23.03
CA MET A 1 -22.09 16.98 21.79
C MET A 1 -21.53 18.37 21.50
N SER A 2 -20.71 18.65 20.49
CA SER A 2 -20.36 17.94 19.27
C SER A 2 -19.01 18.50 18.79
N ASP A 3 -18.04 17.67 18.44
CA ASP A 3 -16.78 18.14 17.86
C ASP A 3 -16.95 18.43 16.36
N ASN A 4 -16.42 19.58 15.96
CA ASN A 4 -16.52 20.18 14.64
C ASN A 4 -16.03 19.24 13.51
N GLN A 5 -16.88 19.03 12.50
CA GLN A 5 -16.45 18.64 11.17
C GLN A 5 -16.04 19.87 10.37
N SER A 6 -14.82 19.87 9.84
CA SER A 6 -14.54 20.30 8.46
C SER A 6 -13.09 19.96 8.12
N TRP A 7 -12.87 18.88 7.36
CA TRP A 7 -11.63 18.69 6.63
C TRP A 7 -11.76 19.44 5.31
N ASN A 8 -10.91 20.45 5.12
CA ASN A 8 -10.78 21.15 3.85
C ASN A 8 -10.22 20.17 2.80
N SER A 9 -11.05 19.80 1.83
CA SER A 9 -10.59 19.20 0.57
C SER A 9 -9.95 20.28 -0.30
N SER A 10 -8.67 20.12 -0.60
CA SER A 10 -8.01 20.77 -1.73
C SER A 10 -6.95 19.81 -2.26
N GLY A 11 -7.39 18.92 -3.14
CA GLY A 11 -6.55 18.18 -4.05
C GLY A 11 -7.04 18.51 -5.46
N SER A 12 -6.39 19.48 -6.10
CA SER A 12 -6.51 19.71 -7.52
C SER A 12 -5.59 18.71 -8.22
N ASP A 13 -6.14 17.58 -8.64
CA ASP A 13 -5.46 16.63 -9.51
C ASP A 13 -5.54 17.16 -10.95
N GLU A 14 -4.50 17.89 -11.36
CA GLU A 14 -4.25 18.22 -12.76
C GLU A 14 -3.63 17.00 -13.46
N ASP A 15 -4.48 16.34 -14.26
CA ASP A 15 -4.25 15.84 -15.61
C ASP A 15 -2.84 15.32 -15.99
N LEU A 16 -2.73 13.99 -16.16
CA LEU A 16 -1.78 13.38 -17.10
C LEU A 16 -2.40 12.09 -17.67
N GLU A 17 -3.33 12.24 -18.62
CA GLU A 17 -3.51 11.22 -19.67
C GLU A 17 -2.26 11.20 -20.57
N THR A 18 -1.56 10.08 -20.65
CA THR A 18 -0.63 9.80 -21.75
C THR A 18 -1.09 8.52 -22.43
N ALA A 19 -1.85 8.71 -23.51
CA ALA A 19 -2.12 7.70 -24.51
C ALA A 19 -1.00 7.69 -25.58
N GLU A 20 -0.91 6.57 -26.31
CA GLU A 20 0.00 6.25 -27.44
C GLU A 20 1.47 5.96 -27.08
N SER A 21 2.19 4.99 -27.64
CA SER A 21 1.89 3.98 -28.66
C SER A 21 3.08 3.02 -28.83
N GLY A 22 2.82 1.85 -29.42
CA GLY A 22 3.73 1.15 -30.33
C GLY A 22 5.14 0.72 -29.85
N VAL A 23 5.40 -0.58 -30.01
CA VAL A 23 6.73 -1.23 -30.14
C VAL A 23 7.43 -1.66 -28.83
N GLY A 24 7.16 -2.91 -28.43
CA GLY A 24 8.22 -3.91 -28.25
C GLY A 24 9.22 -3.78 -27.09
N GLN A 25 8.89 -3.11 -25.99
CA GLN A 25 9.71 -3.17 -24.77
C GLN A 25 8.98 -3.98 -23.69
N PRO A 26 9.66 -4.84 -22.90
CA PRO A 26 9.03 -5.40 -21.73
C PRO A 26 8.81 -4.19 -20.83
N VAL A 27 7.55 -3.78 -20.70
CA VAL A 27 7.13 -2.93 -19.58
C VAL A 27 7.57 -3.76 -18.38
N VAL A 28 8.68 -3.37 -17.74
CA VAL A 28 9.04 -3.87 -16.42
C VAL A 28 8.00 -3.26 -15.51
N GLY A 29 6.76 -3.76 -15.64
CA GLY A 29 5.68 -3.49 -14.72
C GLY A 29 6.24 -3.94 -13.41
N ILE A 30 6.47 -2.97 -12.52
CA ILE A 30 6.97 -3.24 -11.18
C ILE A 30 5.98 -4.25 -10.60
N ALA A 31 6.38 -5.52 -10.57
CA ALA A 31 5.47 -6.61 -10.25
C ALA A 31 4.92 -6.33 -8.85
N GLU A 32 3.59 -6.24 -8.75
CA GLU A 32 2.94 -6.16 -7.45
C GLU A 32 2.89 -7.56 -6.87
N PHE A 33 3.56 -7.75 -5.74
CA PHE A 33 3.46 -8.99 -4.98
C PHE A 33 2.47 -8.79 -3.85
N SER A 34 1.58 -9.75 -3.65
CA SER A 34 0.67 -9.72 -2.50
C SER A 34 0.39 -11.12 -1.98
N GLY A 35 0.08 -11.21 -0.69
CA GLY A 35 -0.16 -12.48 -0.02
C GLY A 35 -0.29 -12.34 1.49
N ILE A 36 -0.61 -13.45 2.16
CA ILE A 36 -0.66 -13.51 3.62
C ILE A 36 0.74 -13.74 4.17
N LEU A 37 1.16 -12.91 5.12
CA LEU A 37 2.38 -13.09 5.91
C LEU A 37 2.06 -12.97 7.40
N SER A 38 2.76 -13.73 8.24
CA SER A 38 2.68 -13.56 9.69
C SER A 38 3.51 -12.35 10.12
N LYS A 39 2.85 -11.37 10.74
CA LYS A 39 3.44 -10.12 11.22
C LYS A 39 3.27 -10.00 12.74
N TRP A 40 4.30 -9.60 13.45
CA TRP A 40 4.17 -9.19 14.85
C TRP A 40 3.40 -7.85 14.92
N THR A 41 2.26 -7.85 15.60
CA THR A 41 1.35 -6.69 15.62
C THR A 41 1.36 -5.89 16.91
N ASN A 42 1.75 -6.50 18.05
CA ASN A 42 2.15 -5.89 19.33
C ASN A 42 2.43 -7.00 20.37
N TYR A 43 2.81 -6.65 21.60
CA TYR A 43 3.08 -7.63 22.67
C TYR A 43 1.86 -8.44 23.12
N ILE A 44 0.65 -7.89 22.98
CA ILE A 44 -0.59 -8.50 23.48
C ILE A 44 -1.16 -9.51 22.47
N HIS A 45 -1.04 -9.22 21.18
CA HIS A 45 -1.60 -10.04 20.08
C HIS A 45 -0.55 -10.90 19.38
N GLY A 46 0.73 -10.55 19.52
CA GLY A 46 1.84 -11.30 18.94
C GLY A 46 1.82 -11.38 17.41
N TRP A 47 2.24 -12.54 16.87
CA TRP A 47 2.21 -12.86 15.45
C TRP A 47 0.78 -13.04 14.97
N GLN A 48 0.44 -12.39 13.87
CA GLN A 48 -0.89 -12.42 13.28
C GLN A 48 -0.77 -12.42 11.76
N ASP A 49 -1.69 -13.11 11.09
CA ASP A 49 -1.75 -13.12 9.64
C ASP A 49 -2.23 -11.77 9.12
N ARG A 50 -1.49 -11.20 8.18
CA ARG A 50 -1.82 -9.93 7.55
C ARG A 50 -1.68 -10.06 6.04
N TRP A 51 -2.61 -9.45 5.33
CA TRP A 51 -2.48 -9.29 3.89
C TRP A 51 -1.43 -8.21 3.63
N VAL A 52 -0.36 -8.58 2.93
CA VAL A 52 0.76 -7.71 2.63
C VAL A 52 0.82 -7.48 1.14
N VAL A 53 1.19 -6.26 0.76
CA VAL A 53 1.31 -5.80 -0.62
C VAL A 53 2.66 -5.12 -0.75
N LEU A 54 3.47 -5.59 -1.69
CA LEU A 54 4.72 -4.96 -2.10
C LEU A 54 4.51 -4.30 -3.46
N LYS A 55 4.61 -2.97 -3.48
CA LYS A 55 4.47 -2.17 -4.69
C LYS A 55 5.37 -0.94 -4.61
N ASN A 56 6.09 -0.62 -5.69
CA ASN A 56 6.98 0.56 -5.76
C ASN A 56 7.90 0.69 -4.53
N ASN A 57 8.62 -0.38 -4.17
CA ASN A 57 9.50 -0.44 -2.99
C ASN A 57 8.82 -0.13 -1.65
N THR A 58 7.49 -0.16 -1.59
CA THR A 58 6.71 0.06 -0.38
C THR A 58 5.99 -1.22 -0.01
N LEU A 59 6.20 -1.67 1.22
CA LEU A 59 5.51 -2.80 1.82
C LEU A 59 4.34 -2.26 2.66
N SER A 60 3.12 -2.46 2.22
CA SER A 60 1.90 -2.06 2.95
C SER A 60 1.19 -3.29 3.49
N TYR A 61 0.55 -3.19 4.67
CA TYR A 61 -0.22 -4.30 5.22
C TYR A 61 -1.62 -3.91 5.68
N TYR A 62 -2.52 -4.89 5.59
CA TYR A 62 -3.96 -4.79 5.85
C TYR A 62 -4.37 -5.94 6.77
N LYS A 63 -5.56 -5.82 7.38
CA LYS A 63 -6.09 -6.86 8.27
C LYS A 63 -6.41 -8.15 7.49
N SER A 64 -6.99 -8.02 6.31
CA SER A 64 -7.25 -9.11 5.35
C SER A 64 -7.20 -8.57 3.92
N GLN A 65 -7.33 -9.47 2.93
CA GLN A 65 -7.40 -9.09 1.52
C GLN A 65 -8.65 -8.26 1.21
N ASP A 66 -9.80 -8.66 1.75
CA ASP A 66 -11.08 -7.96 1.56
C ASP A 66 -11.12 -6.63 2.29
N GLU A 67 -10.34 -6.50 3.38
CA GLU A 67 -10.29 -5.26 4.15
C GLU A 67 -9.31 -4.21 3.58
N ARG A 68 -8.85 -4.34 2.32
CA ARG A 68 -8.01 -3.32 1.66
C ARG A 68 -8.71 -1.97 1.54
N GLU A 69 -10.03 -1.99 1.38
CA GLU A 69 -10.87 -0.80 1.22
C GLU A 69 -11.10 -0.04 2.53
N PHE A 70 -11.01 -0.72 3.69
CA PHE A 70 -11.14 -0.08 5.02
C PHE A 70 -9.85 0.61 5.49
N GLY A 71 -8.83 0.66 4.64
CA GLY A 71 -7.63 1.45 4.84
C GLY A 71 -6.40 0.66 5.26
N CYS A 72 -5.24 1.23 4.95
CA CYS A 72 -3.92 0.67 5.26
C CYS A 72 -3.66 0.71 6.77
N ARG A 73 -3.15 -0.39 7.35
CA ARG A 73 -2.78 -0.47 8.78
C ARG A 73 -1.33 -0.04 9.03
N GLY A 74 -0.55 0.12 7.98
CA GLY A 74 0.80 0.67 8.01
C GLY A 74 1.58 0.31 6.75
N SER A 75 2.55 1.16 6.43
CA SER A 75 3.45 0.97 5.29
C SER A 75 4.91 1.19 5.70
N LEU A 76 5.81 0.51 5.00
CA LEU A 76 7.25 0.61 5.18
C LEU A 76 7.92 0.80 3.82
N CYS A 77 8.77 1.83 3.72
CA CYS A 77 9.65 2.01 2.57
C CYS A 77 10.84 1.05 2.66
N LEU A 78 11.06 0.26 1.62
CA LEU A 78 12.13 -0.73 1.54
C LEU A 78 13.38 -0.22 0.81
N SER A 79 13.43 1.05 0.39
CA SER A 79 14.58 1.60 -0.37
C SER A 79 15.92 1.47 0.35
N LYS A 80 15.92 1.32 1.68
CA LYS A 80 17.11 1.09 2.50
C LYS A 80 17.03 -0.20 3.34
N ALA A 81 16.03 -1.04 3.08
CA ALA A 81 15.87 -2.29 3.82
C ALA A 81 16.92 -3.31 3.35
N VAL A 82 17.51 -4.03 4.30
CA VAL A 82 18.45 -5.12 4.04
C VAL A 82 17.93 -6.34 4.80
N ILE A 83 17.85 -7.47 4.13
CA ILE A 83 17.59 -8.78 4.75
C ILE A 83 18.94 -9.48 4.81
N THR A 84 19.39 -9.82 6.02
CA THR A 84 20.68 -10.50 6.28
C THR A 84 20.43 -11.86 6.90
#